data_AF-A0A9D5EN94-F1
#
_entry.id   AF-A0A9D5EN94-F1
#
_cell.length_a   1.000
_cell.length_b   1.000
_cell.length_c   1.000
_cell.angle_alpha   90.00
_cell.angle_beta   90.00
_cell.angle_gamma   90.00
#
_symmetry.space_group_name_H-M   'P 1'
#
loop_
_entity.id
_entity.type
_entity.pdbx_description
1 polymer ?
#
loop_
_entity_poly.entity_id
_entity_poly.type
_entity_poly.pdbx_seq_one_letter_code
_entity_poly.pdbx_strand_id
1 'polypeptide(L)'
;MEQKFDATPKAELRLNGRKVTRSTVLNDWGMQLLWVVKKDGKEVATAPARADDSYQHPDTTPGTYAISLKTWKYVSYAKDAKGEFTASKFVEISNVVTYTI
;
A
#
# COMPACT_ATOMS: atom_id res chain seq x y z
N MET A 1 16.89 18.93 10.98
CA MET A 1 16.17 19.10 9.70
C MET A 1 14.79 18.53 9.91
N GLU A 2 13.78 19.37 10.12
CA GLU A 2 12.39 18.93 10.23
C GLU A 2 11.91 18.49 8.85
N GLN A 3 11.61 17.21 8.68
CA GLN A 3 10.99 16.69 7.47
C GLN A 3 9.55 17.21 7.44
N LYS A 4 9.29 18.29 6.70
CA LYS A 4 7.94 18.81 6.50
C LYS A 4 7.14 17.83 5.63
N PHE A 5 6.19 17.13 6.24
CA PHE A 5 5.21 16.28 5.57
C PHE A 5 4.04 17.10 5.01
N ASP A 6 4.32 18.19 4.29
CA ASP A 6 3.30 19.21 3.96
C ASP A 6 2.15 18.68 3.07
N ALA A 7 2.29 17.46 2.51
CA ALA A 7 1.20 16.78 1.81
C ALA A 7 1.19 15.26 2.03
N THR A 8 -0.01 14.68 1.96
CA THR A 8 -0.22 13.22 2.01
C THR A 8 0.31 12.56 0.73
N PRO A 9 1.03 11.43 0.82
CA PRO A 9 1.53 10.73 -0.33
C PRO A 9 0.38 10.23 -1.20
N LYS A 10 0.62 10.23 -2.51
CA LYS A 10 -0.38 9.76 -3.47
C LYS A 10 0.28 9.08 -4.67
N ALA A 11 -0.32 8.00 -5.13
CA ALA A 11 0.04 7.33 -6.38
C ALA A 11 -1.23 6.86 -7.09
N GLU A 12 -1.16 6.74 -8.41
CA GLU A 12 -2.20 6.13 -9.22
C GLU A 12 -1.80 4.72 -9.62
N LEU A 13 -2.76 3.79 -9.56
CA LEU A 13 -2.61 2.41 -10.01
C LEU A 13 -3.30 2.19 -11.34
N ARG A 14 -2.62 1.47 -12.22
CA ARG A 14 -3.14 0.99 -13.51
C ARG A 14 -2.99 -0.52 -13.58
N LEU A 15 -3.98 -1.16 -14.19
CA LEU A 15 -4.04 -2.61 -14.35
C LEU A 15 -3.93 -2.98 -15.83
N ASN A 16 -3.09 -3.97 -16.13
CA ASN A 16 -3.03 -4.64 -17.43
C ASN A 16 -3.09 -6.15 -17.21
N GLY A 17 -4.25 -6.76 -17.51
CA GLY A 17 -4.55 -8.12 -17.09
C GLY A 17 -4.48 -8.25 -15.57
N ARG A 18 -3.51 -9.03 -15.07
CA ARG A 18 -3.24 -9.21 -13.63
C ARG A 18 -2.07 -8.40 -13.11
N LYS A 19 -1.32 -7.74 -13.99
CA LYS A 19 -0.17 -6.92 -13.61
C LYS A 19 -0.66 -5.53 -13.24
N VAL A 20 -0.38 -5.12 -12.00
CA VAL A 20 -0.57 -3.75 -11.54
C VAL A 20 0.73 -2.96 -11.72
N THR A 21 0.59 -1.69 -12.07
CA THR A 21 1.68 -0.71 -12.14
C THR A 21 1.27 0.52 -11.36
N ARG A 22 2.21 1.16 -10.66
CA ARG A 22 1.98 2.43 -9.97
C ARG A 22 2.69 3.57 -10.67
N SER A 23 2.14 4.77 -10.55
CA SER A 23 2.89 5.99 -10.82
C SER A 23 4.02 6.19 -9.80
N THR A 24 4.85 7.22 -10.04
CA THR A 24 5.66 7.83 -8.99
C THR A 24 4.76 8.19 -7.79
N VAL A 25 5.27 7.95 -6.57
CA VAL A 25 4.62 8.37 -5.35
C VAL A 25 4.90 9.86 -5.15
N LEU A 26 3.88 10.69 -5.28
CA LEU A 26 3.98 12.12 -4.99
C LEU A 26 4.04 12.33 -3.47
N ASN A 27 4.73 13.37 -3.01
CA ASN A 27 4.89 13.72 -1.59
C ASN A 27 5.43 12.56 -0.74
N ASP A 28 6.32 11.75 -1.33
CA ASP A 28 6.79 10.53 -0.73
C ASP A 28 7.56 10.77 0.57
N TRP A 29 7.09 10.17 1.65
CA TRP A 29 7.70 10.26 2.97
C TRP A 29 8.95 9.39 3.12
N GLY A 30 9.26 8.53 2.14
CA GLY A 30 10.39 7.60 2.21
C GLY A 30 10.17 6.43 3.18
N MET A 31 8.97 6.28 3.73
CA MET A 31 8.61 5.23 4.69
C MET A 31 8.33 3.89 3.99
N GLN A 32 8.06 2.84 4.77
CA GLN A 32 7.69 1.55 4.19
C GLN A 32 6.48 1.69 3.26
N LEU A 33 6.60 1.17 2.04
CA LEU A 33 5.56 1.19 1.00
C LEU A 33 5.21 -0.24 0.61
N LEU A 34 3.92 -0.57 0.63
CA LEU A 34 3.40 -1.91 0.41
C LEU A 34 2.30 -1.92 -0.64
N TRP A 35 2.35 -2.92 -1.52
CA TRP A 35 1.17 -3.45 -2.18
C TRP A 35 0.31 -4.18 -1.14
N VAL A 36 -0.99 -3.91 -1.14
CA VAL A 36 -1.96 -4.63 -0.30
C VAL A 36 -2.93 -5.33 -1.23
N VAL A 37 -3.09 -6.63 -1.04
CA VAL A 37 -3.97 -7.48 -1.85
C VAL A 37 -5.10 -7.97 -0.97
N LYS A 38 -6.33 -7.70 -1.41
CA LYS A 38 -7.53 -8.31 -0.87
C LYS A 38 -8.11 -9.28 -1.88
N LYS A 39 -8.63 -10.40 -1.39
CA LYS A 39 -9.45 -11.35 -2.14
C LYS A 39 -10.82 -11.41 -1.48
N ASP A 40 -11.88 -11.18 -2.25
CA ASP A 40 -13.27 -11.19 -1.79
C ASP A 40 -13.47 -10.34 -0.52
N GLY A 41 -12.82 -9.17 -0.50
CA GLY A 41 -12.88 -8.20 0.60
C GLY A 41 -11.91 -8.44 1.76
N LYS A 42 -11.28 -9.62 1.86
CA LYS A 42 -10.33 -9.97 2.92
C LYS A 42 -8.89 -9.76 2.48
N GLU A 43 -8.06 -9.14 3.32
CA GLU A 43 -6.61 -9.03 3.04
C GLU A 43 -5.97 -10.42 3.04
N VAL A 44 -5.27 -10.76 1.96
CA VAL A 44 -4.63 -12.07 1.74
C VAL A 44 -3.12 -11.97 1.58
N ALA A 45 -2.60 -10.79 1.21
CA ALA A 45 -1.16 -10.59 1.08
C ALA A 45 -0.79 -9.10 1.19
N THR A 46 0.46 -8.89 1.60
CA THR A 46 1.18 -7.63 1.39
C THR A 46 2.52 -7.93 0.73
N ALA A 47 3.01 -6.99 -0.08
CA ALA A 47 4.32 -7.12 -0.74
C ALA A 47 5.06 -5.77 -0.76
N PRO A 48 6.40 -5.75 -0.61
CA PRO A 48 7.18 -4.52 -0.75
C PRO A 48 6.97 -3.86 -2.12
N ALA A 49 6.75 -2.55 -2.15
CA ALA A 49 6.49 -1.78 -3.37
C ALA A 49 7.58 -0.74 -3.68
N ARG A 50 8.68 -0.77 -2.92
CA ARG A 50 9.81 0.17 -3.07
C ARG A 50 10.75 -0.22 -4.22
N ALA A 51 11.06 -1.51 -4.34
CA ALA A 51 12.03 -1.99 -5.33
C ALA A 51 11.51 -1.84 -6.76
N ASP A 52 10.25 -2.18 -6.98
CA ASP A 52 9.61 -2.16 -8.31
C ASP A 52 8.32 -1.35 -8.29
N ASP A 53 8.03 -0.69 -9.42
CA ASP A 53 6.79 0.04 -9.65
C ASP A 53 5.66 -0.86 -10.20
N SER A 54 5.93 -2.14 -10.39
CA SER A 54 4.96 -3.11 -10.88
C SER A 54 4.91 -4.35 -10.01
N TYR A 55 3.73 -4.96 -9.97
CA TYR A 55 3.48 -6.16 -9.17
C TYR A 55 2.45 -7.04 -9.87
N GLN A 56 2.60 -8.35 -9.72
CA GLN A 56 1.59 -9.31 -10.11
C GLN A 56 1.44 -10.29 -8.96
N HIS A 57 0.23 -10.35 -8.39
CA HIS A 57 -0.04 -11.28 -7.30
C HIS A 57 0.02 -12.72 -7.82
N PRO A 58 0.82 -13.61 -7.20
CA PRO A 58 1.05 -14.96 -7.73
C PRO A 58 -0.16 -15.88 -7.58
N ASP A 59 -1.01 -15.71 -6.55
CA ASP A 59 -2.19 -16.54 -6.36
C ASP A 59 -3.14 -16.43 -7.57
N THR A 60 -3.58 -17.57 -8.06
CA THR A 60 -4.49 -17.71 -9.21
C THR A 60 -5.81 -18.36 -8.84
N THR A 61 -6.10 -18.53 -7.56
CA THR A 61 -7.36 -19.12 -7.12
C THR A 61 -8.54 -18.20 -7.50
N PRO A 62 -9.68 -18.75 -7.94
CA PRO A 62 -10.82 -17.93 -8.38
C PRO A 62 -11.32 -16.98 -7.29
N GLY A 63 -11.77 -15.80 -7.71
CA GLY A 63 -12.29 -14.76 -6.82
C GLY A 63 -11.99 -13.35 -7.31
N THR A 64 -12.50 -12.36 -6.59
CA THR A 64 -12.27 -10.95 -6.90
C THR A 64 -11.10 -10.41 -6.10
N TYR A 65 -10.04 -10.03 -6.79
CA TYR A 65 -8.87 -9.40 -6.19
C TYR A 65 -8.98 -7.88 -6.28
N ALA A 66 -8.59 -7.21 -5.20
CA ALA A 66 -8.46 -5.77 -5.11
C ALA A 66 -7.05 -5.43 -4.62
N ILE A 67 -6.37 -4.53 -5.34
CA ILE A 67 -5.01 -4.10 -5.01
C ILE A 67 -4.98 -2.59 -4.77
N SER A 68 -4.35 -2.18 -3.68
CA SER A 68 -4.03 -0.78 -3.36
C SER A 68 -2.59 -0.63 -2.86
N LEU A 69 -2.12 0.62 -2.77
CA LEU A 69 -0.87 0.97 -2.11
C LEU A 69 -1.11 1.55 -0.73
N LYS A 70 -0.30 1.11 0.24
CA LYS A 70 -0.21 1.76 1.55
C LYS A 70 1.22 2.18 1.86
N THR A 71 1.36 3.29 2.57
CA THR A 71 2.63 3.71 3.16
C THR A 71 2.50 3.84 4.68
N TRP A 72 3.60 3.62 5.41
CA TRP A 72 3.63 3.87 6.84
C TRP A 72 3.63 5.37 7.13
N LYS A 73 2.66 5.82 7.93
CA LYS A 73 2.64 7.16 8.51
C LYS A 73 3.22 7.09 9.90
N TYR A 74 4.43 7.63 10.07
CA TYR A 74 4.98 7.87 11.40
C TYR A 74 4.40 9.17 11.97
N VAL A 75 3.86 9.10 13.19
CA VAL A 75 3.33 10.25 13.92
C VAL A 75 4.09 10.40 15.25
N SER A 76 4.20 9.31 16.00
CA SER A 76 4.97 9.28 17.25
C SER A 76 5.38 7.85 17.60
N TYR A 77 6.29 7.72 18.58
CA TYR A 77 6.68 6.44 19.16
C TYR A 77 5.71 5.94 20.25
N ALA A 78 4.56 6.59 20.45
CA ALA A 78 3.59 6.15 21.44
C ALA A 78 3.11 4.72 21.12
N LYS A 79 3.20 3.84 22.13
CA LYS A 79 2.84 2.44 22.04
C LYS A 79 1.86 2.06 23.16
N ASP A 80 1.00 1.10 22.89
CA ASP A 80 0.11 0.53 23.89
C ASP A 80 0.86 -0.50 24.78
N ALA A 81 0.15 -1.10 25.73
CA ALA A 81 0.71 -2.12 26.62
C ALA A 81 1.22 -3.38 25.90
N LYS A 82 0.83 -3.60 24.63
CA LYS A 82 1.28 -4.71 23.79
C LYS A 82 2.46 -4.33 22.89
N GLY A 83 2.89 -3.07 22.93
CA GLY A 83 3.99 -2.56 22.11
C GLY A 83 3.57 -2.12 20.70
N GLU A 84 2.26 -2.07 20.41
CA GLU A 84 1.74 -1.62 19.12
C GLU A 84 1.68 -0.09 19.06
N PHE A 85 2.06 0.49 17.92
CA PHE A 85 1.98 1.94 17.75
C PHE A 85 0.52 2.40 17.80
N THR A 86 0.23 3.41 18.61
CA THR A 86 -1.14 3.92 18.79
C THR A 86 -1.50 5.05 17.82
N ALA A 87 -0.51 5.84 17.40
CA ALA A 87 -0.71 6.97 16.48
C ALA A 87 -0.16 6.71 15.07
N SER A 88 0.91 5.92 14.96
CA SER A 88 1.55 5.60 13.69
C SER A 88 0.89 4.38 13.06
N LYS A 89 0.59 4.44 11.75
CA LYS A 89 -0.16 3.39 11.05
C LYS A 89 0.08 3.40 9.55
N PHE A 90 -0.25 2.30 8.88
CA PHE A 90 -0.36 2.30 7.43
C PHE A 90 -1.57 3.11 6.97
N VAL A 91 -1.37 3.95 5.95
CA VAL A 91 -2.42 4.72 5.28
C VAL A 91 -2.45 4.36 3.81
N GLU A 92 -3.65 4.25 3.24
CA GLU A 92 -3.84 4.03 1.81
C GLU A 92 -3.55 5.32 1.04
N ILE A 93 -2.82 5.19 -0.07
CA ILE A 93 -2.32 6.33 -0.85
C ILE A 93 -2.65 6.24 -2.33
N SER A 94 -3.50 5.31 -2.75
CA SER A 94 -3.85 5.14 -4.15
C SER A 94 -5.33 4.86 -4.37
N ASN A 95 -5.77 4.92 -5.63
CA ASN A 95 -6.97 4.21 -6.03
C ASN A 95 -6.81 2.69 -5.84
N VAL A 96 -7.94 2.00 -5.77
CA VAL A 96 -8.00 0.53 -5.79
C VAL A 96 -8.18 0.10 -7.24
N VAL A 97 -7.43 -0.91 -7.67
CA VAL A 97 -7.68 -1.63 -8.93
C VAL A 97 -8.20 -3.02 -8.62
N THR A 98 -9.11 -3.52 -9.45
CA THR A 98 -9.73 -4.82 -9.25
C THR A 98 -9.62 -5.70 -10.49
N TYR A 99 -9.46 -7.00 -10.28
CA TYR A 99 -9.59 -8.02 -11.32
C TYR A 99 -10.20 -9.28 -10.74
N THR A 100 -10.81 -10.08 -11.62
CA THR A 100 -11.37 -11.38 -11.27
C THR A 100 -10.56 -12.46 -11.95
N ILE A 101 -10.36 -13.56 -11.24
CA ILE A 101 -9.88 -14.83 -11.79
C ILE A 101 -11.02 -15.83 -11.68
#